data_AF-A0A1F4V518-F1
#
_entry.id   AF-A0A1F4V518-F1
#
_cell.length_a   1.000
_cell.length_b   1.000
_cell.length_c   1.000
_cell.angle_alpha   90.00
_cell.angle_beta   90.00
_cell.angle_gamma   90.00
#
_symmetry.space_group_name_H-M   'P 1'
#
loop_
_entity.id
_entity.type
_entity.pdbx_description
1 polymer ?
#
loop_
_entity_poly.entity_id
_entity_poly.type
_entity_poly.pdbx_seq_one_letter_code
_entity_poly.pdbx_strand_id
1 'polypeptide(L)'
;MAYIDLKMLNKYAVKRCRDYLELNVYGKQVVTPYYINNIQPEFIELMRESGINEELAKKVSEKYKNKLVPYGWYRGKGTPEQLSRSAETLSDRVGLSLKNATKNGVGEFMKLYGLGIDCSGFVYNLLEYAFHKTSLGNEFEASLDWRDEKKMGANYAGTFVFAGKASNPITVDQARPLDLVFIKDKSKHLHMGIFLFFDRLGLCLAQSSLVTIPSGVTRTSFRVRNKKPVFGFRPSIGSMWERLYQKGILEVRRLKIVD
;
A
#
# COMPACT_ATOMS: atom_id res chain seq x y z
N MET A 1 -12.90 -10.01 24.86
CA MET A 1 -12.01 -9.38 23.85
C MET A 1 -10.81 -8.81 24.59
N ALA A 2 -9.59 -9.05 24.10
CA ALA A 2 -8.40 -8.43 24.65
C ALA A 2 -8.53 -6.90 24.53
N TYR A 3 -8.04 -6.16 25.52
CA TYR A 3 -7.98 -4.70 25.44
C TYR A 3 -7.01 -4.30 24.33
N ILE A 4 -7.48 -3.48 23.37
CA ILE A 4 -6.66 -3.02 22.25
C ILE A 4 -6.19 -1.60 22.50
N ASP A 5 -4.88 -1.46 22.71
CA ASP A 5 -4.24 -0.16 22.85
C ASP A 5 -4.02 0.48 21.47
N LEU A 6 -5.00 1.29 21.05
CA LEU A 6 -4.94 2.05 19.80
C LEU A 6 -3.72 2.96 19.71
N LYS A 7 -3.22 3.49 20.84
CA LYS A 7 -2.04 4.36 20.86
C LYS A 7 -0.79 3.56 20.51
N MET A 8 -0.66 2.35 21.05
CA MET A 8 0.44 1.44 20.72
C MET A 8 0.36 0.92 19.29
N LEU A 9 -0.81 0.52 18.82
CA LEU A 9 -0.99 0.12 17.41
C LEU A 9 -0.63 1.28 16.45
N ASN A 10 -1.14 2.49 16.71
CA ASN A 10 -0.80 3.66 15.91
C ASN A 10 0.70 3.96 15.94
N LYS A 11 1.37 3.85 17.11
CA LYS A 11 2.82 4.04 17.22
C LYS A 11 3.59 3.12 16.29
N TYR A 12 3.23 1.83 16.25
CA TYR A 12 3.91 0.86 15.37
C TYR A 12 3.55 1.05 13.90
N ALA A 13 2.30 1.36 13.57
CA ALA A 13 1.89 1.67 12.20
C ALA A 13 2.60 2.94 11.68
N VAL A 14 2.74 3.98 12.50
CA VAL A 14 3.50 5.19 12.18
C VAL A 14 4.98 4.88 11.95
N LYS A 15 5.59 4.01 12.78
CA LYS A 15 6.96 3.56 12.56
C LYS A 15 7.09 2.89 11.19
N ARG A 16 6.22 1.92 10.87
CA ARG A 16 6.26 1.21 9.59
C ARG A 16 6.01 2.15 8.40
N CYS A 17 5.13 3.14 8.56
CA CYS A 17 4.90 4.17 7.56
C CYS A 17 6.16 5.02 7.31
N ARG A 18 6.92 5.36 8.36
CA ARG A 18 8.23 6.03 8.22
C ARG A 18 9.23 5.14 7.49
N ASP A 19 9.30 3.85 7.82
CA ASP A 19 10.18 2.91 7.13
C ASP A 19 9.92 2.88 5.60
N TYR A 20 8.68 3.09 5.15
CA TYR A 20 8.34 3.21 3.72
C TYR A 20 8.64 4.59 3.12
N LEU A 21 8.43 5.67 3.88
CA LEU A 21 8.74 7.05 3.46
C LEU A 21 10.25 7.32 3.37
N GLU A 22 11.03 6.57 4.15
CA GLU A 22 12.48 6.70 4.33
C GLU A 22 13.17 5.35 4.10
N LEU A 23 12.70 4.60 3.08
CA LEU A 23 13.24 3.30 2.73
C LEU A 23 14.75 3.41 2.49
N ASN A 24 15.53 2.69 3.29
CA ASN A 24 16.98 2.73 3.20
C ASN A 24 17.44 1.74 2.12
N VAL A 25 18.16 2.21 1.09
CA VAL A 25 18.83 1.36 0.10
C VAL A 25 20.27 1.84 -0.03
N TYR A 26 21.26 1.01 0.33
CA TYR A 26 22.67 1.42 0.39
C TYR A 26 22.89 2.76 1.13
N GLY A 27 22.27 2.94 2.29
CA GLY A 27 22.38 4.15 3.11
C GLY A 27 21.56 5.35 2.62
N LYS A 28 20.80 5.23 1.52
CA LYS A 28 20.02 6.32 0.94
C LYS A 28 18.55 6.15 1.31
N GLN A 29 17.96 7.20 1.88
CA GLN A 29 16.54 7.22 2.21
C GLN A 29 15.70 7.62 0.99
N VAL A 30 15.04 6.66 0.37
CA VAL A 30 14.11 6.87 -0.75
C VAL A 30 12.66 6.72 -0.30
N VAL A 31 11.75 7.46 -0.94
CA VAL A 31 10.31 7.19 -0.76
C VAL A 31 9.98 5.94 -1.57
N THR A 32 9.31 4.98 -0.95
CA THR A 32 8.91 3.75 -1.65
C THR A 32 7.93 4.09 -2.79
N PRO A 33 8.24 3.72 -4.04
CA PRO A 33 7.41 4.06 -5.18
C PRO A 33 6.14 3.21 -5.23
N TYR A 34 5.15 3.70 -5.98
CA TYR A 34 3.93 2.95 -6.24
C TYR A 34 4.20 1.89 -7.31
N TYR A 35 3.74 0.66 -7.07
CA TYR A 35 3.77 -0.39 -8.08
C TYR A 35 2.56 -1.31 -7.93
N ILE A 36 1.79 -1.48 -9.01
CA ILE A 36 0.57 -2.30 -9.02
C ILE A 36 0.90 -3.75 -9.38
N ASN A 37 0.36 -4.70 -8.59
CA ASN A 37 0.56 -6.13 -8.76
C ASN A 37 -0.05 -6.68 -10.09
N ASN A 38 -1.15 -6.09 -10.53
CA ASN A 38 -2.04 -6.69 -11.50
C ASN A 38 -1.92 -6.08 -12.91
N ILE A 39 -0.70 -6.04 -13.46
CA ILE A 39 -0.50 -5.80 -14.91
C ILE A 39 -0.55 -7.11 -15.72
N GLN A 40 -0.86 -8.22 -15.07
CA GLN A 40 -0.75 -9.55 -15.68
C GLN A 40 -1.73 -9.75 -16.87
N PRO A 41 -3.00 -9.32 -16.80
CA PRO A 41 -3.89 -9.36 -17.96
C PRO A 41 -3.35 -8.54 -19.14
N GLU A 42 -2.94 -7.29 -18.88
CA GLU A 42 -2.41 -6.37 -19.90
C GLU A 42 -1.09 -6.88 -20.48
N PHE A 43 -0.24 -7.50 -19.65
CA PHE A 43 1.01 -8.11 -20.09
C PHE A 43 0.79 -9.34 -20.98
N ILE A 44 -0.17 -10.21 -20.62
CA ILE A 44 -0.54 -11.36 -21.45
C ILE A 44 -1.12 -10.87 -22.79
N GLU A 45 -1.92 -9.82 -22.76
CA GLU A 45 -2.47 -9.20 -23.97
C GLU A 45 -1.38 -8.62 -24.87
N LEU A 46 -0.45 -7.83 -24.33
CA LEU A 46 0.71 -7.30 -25.05
C LEU A 46 1.57 -8.41 -25.68
N MET A 47 1.79 -9.50 -24.93
CA MET A 47 2.51 -10.67 -25.43
C MET A 47 1.78 -11.32 -26.60
N ARG A 48 0.46 -11.48 -26.49
CA ARG A 48 -0.39 -12.02 -27.55
C ARG A 48 -0.35 -11.13 -28.80
N GLU A 49 -0.43 -9.81 -28.64
CA GLU A 49 -0.29 -8.84 -29.73
C GLU A 49 1.09 -8.90 -30.40
N SER A 50 2.12 -9.29 -29.65
CA SER A 50 3.49 -9.51 -30.15
C SER A 50 3.70 -10.91 -30.75
N GLY A 51 2.65 -11.71 -30.92
CA GLY A 51 2.72 -13.06 -31.50
C GLY A 51 3.14 -14.17 -30.52
N ILE A 52 3.23 -13.89 -29.22
CA ILE A 52 3.51 -14.90 -28.18
C ILE A 52 2.20 -15.57 -27.79
N ASN A 53 2.10 -16.90 -27.91
CA ASN A 53 0.88 -17.62 -27.55
C ASN A 53 0.59 -17.57 -26.03
N GLU A 54 -0.67 -17.79 -25.67
CA GLU A 54 -1.15 -17.64 -24.29
C GLU A 54 -0.46 -18.60 -23.30
N GLU A 55 -0.15 -19.83 -23.72
CA GLU A 55 0.55 -20.81 -22.87
C GLU A 55 1.96 -20.34 -22.51
N LEU A 56 2.70 -19.81 -23.50
CA LEU A 56 4.03 -19.26 -23.31
C LEU A 56 3.97 -17.97 -22.47
N ALA A 57 2.99 -17.10 -22.72
CA ALA A 57 2.76 -15.91 -21.89
C ALA A 57 2.48 -16.26 -20.42
N LYS A 58 1.68 -17.31 -20.17
CA LYS A 58 1.44 -17.86 -18.81
C LYS A 58 2.74 -18.38 -18.19
N LYS A 59 3.54 -19.17 -18.91
CA LYS A 59 4.85 -19.66 -18.44
C LYS A 59 5.79 -18.51 -18.07
N VAL A 60 5.84 -17.46 -18.90
CA VAL A 60 6.64 -16.27 -18.60
C VAL A 60 6.09 -15.59 -17.34
N SER A 61 4.79 -15.37 -17.23
CA SER A 61 4.17 -14.77 -16.05
C SER A 61 4.45 -15.56 -14.76
N GLU A 62 4.46 -16.89 -14.81
CA GLU A 62 4.86 -17.74 -13.68
C GLU A 62 6.33 -17.54 -13.30
N LYS A 63 7.25 -17.31 -14.26
CA LYS A 63 8.64 -16.94 -13.94
C LYS A 63 8.73 -15.60 -13.19
N TYR A 64 7.89 -14.62 -13.53
CA TYR A 64 7.78 -13.36 -12.78
C TYR A 64 7.29 -13.58 -11.35
N LYS A 65 6.20 -14.36 -11.18
CA LYS A 65 5.66 -14.70 -9.85
C LYS A 65 6.68 -15.37 -8.96
N ASN A 66 7.46 -16.28 -9.52
CA ASN A 66 8.45 -17.07 -8.79
C ASN A 66 9.82 -16.36 -8.65
N LYS A 67 9.90 -15.05 -8.92
CA LYS A 67 11.13 -14.23 -8.80
C LYS A 67 12.31 -14.73 -9.63
N LEU A 68 12.05 -15.53 -10.66
CA LEU A 68 13.09 -16.07 -11.53
C LEU A 68 13.65 -15.01 -12.48
N VAL A 69 12.93 -13.91 -12.66
CA VAL A 69 13.34 -12.71 -13.41
C VAL A 69 13.48 -11.52 -12.47
N PRO A 70 14.36 -10.55 -12.79
CA PRO A 70 14.71 -9.44 -11.90
C PRO A 70 13.62 -8.36 -11.77
N TYR A 71 12.38 -8.63 -12.17
CA TYR A 71 11.30 -7.65 -12.24
C TYR A 71 10.12 -8.08 -11.38
N GLY A 72 9.49 -7.11 -10.70
CA GLY A 72 8.24 -7.33 -9.97
C GLY A 72 8.40 -8.19 -8.71
N TRP A 73 9.59 -8.24 -8.11
CA TRP A 73 9.76 -8.93 -6.83
C TRP A 73 8.80 -8.32 -5.79
N TYR A 74 8.07 -9.20 -5.09
CA TYR A 74 7.04 -8.83 -4.12
C TYR A 74 5.82 -8.10 -4.71
N ARG A 75 5.73 -7.89 -6.03
CA ARG A 75 4.58 -7.41 -6.81
C ARG A 75 3.68 -6.39 -6.09
N GLY A 76 4.25 -5.31 -5.56
CA GLY A 76 3.46 -4.27 -4.88
C GLY A 76 3.05 -4.59 -3.43
N LYS A 77 3.61 -5.64 -2.83
CA LYS A 77 3.28 -6.13 -1.47
C LYS A 77 4.52 -6.25 -0.56
N GLY A 78 5.68 -5.80 -1.01
CA GLY A 78 6.94 -5.97 -0.26
C GLY A 78 6.98 -5.17 1.04
N THR A 79 7.55 -5.76 2.09
CA THR A 79 7.94 -5.00 3.29
C THR A 79 9.12 -4.07 2.98
N PRO A 80 9.40 -3.04 3.80
CA PRO A 80 10.57 -2.18 3.60
C PRO A 80 11.88 -2.99 3.50
N GLU A 81 12.07 -3.98 4.37
CA GLU A 81 13.29 -4.82 4.37
C GLU A 81 13.40 -5.64 3.08
N GLN A 82 12.29 -6.19 2.61
CA GLN A 82 12.23 -6.94 1.36
C GLN A 82 12.56 -6.05 0.16
N LEU A 83 11.96 -4.86 0.09
CA LEU A 83 12.19 -3.92 -1.01
C LEU A 83 13.63 -3.42 -1.03
N SER A 84 14.19 -3.07 0.13
CA SER A 84 15.60 -2.68 0.27
C SER A 84 16.54 -3.76 -0.25
N ARG A 85 16.44 -4.97 0.32
CA ARG A 85 17.31 -6.09 -0.03
C ARG A 85 17.17 -6.46 -1.50
N SER A 86 15.97 -6.35 -2.07
CA SER A 86 15.74 -6.60 -3.49
C SER A 86 16.43 -5.57 -4.37
N ALA A 87 16.32 -4.28 -4.03
CA ALA A 87 16.98 -3.23 -4.79
C ALA A 87 18.50 -3.45 -4.82
N GLU A 88 19.10 -3.79 -3.67
CA GLU A 88 20.53 -4.11 -3.55
C GLU A 88 20.90 -5.36 -4.35
N THR A 89 20.16 -6.46 -4.18
CA THR A 89 20.42 -7.72 -4.89
C THR A 89 20.30 -7.56 -6.40
N LEU A 90 19.31 -6.79 -6.87
CA LEU A 90 19.11 -6.53 -8.29
C LEU A 90 20.18 -5.60 -8.85
N SER A 91 20.57 -4.56 -8.10
CA SER A 91 21.65 -3.65 -8.45
C SER A 91 22.94 -4.40 -8.77
N ASP A 92 23.31 -5.36 -7.91
CA ASP A 92 24.50 -6.18 -8.09
C ASP A 92 24.36 -7.12 -9.29
N ARG A 93 23.19 -7.76 -9.44
CA ARG A 93 22.93 -8.73 -10.52
C ARG A 93 22.97 -8.10 -11.92
N VAL A 94 22.53 -6.86 -12.06
CA VAL A 94 22.45 -6.16 -13.35
C VAL A 94 23.66 -5.26 -13.62
N GLY A 95 24.63 -5.21 -12.71
CA GLY A 95 25.85 -4.40 -12.85
C GLY A 95 25.62 -2.88 -12.76
N LEU A 96 24.48 -2.43 -12.22
CA LEU A 96 24.17 -1.01 -12.03
C LEU A 96 24.33 -0.65 -10.55
N SER A 97 25.46 -0.04 -10.16
CA SER A 97 25.75 0.25 -8.75
C SER A 97 24.86 1.34 -8.17
N LEU A 98 23.90 0.97 -7.31
CA LEU A 98 23.08 1.90 -6.53
C LEU A 98 23.85 2.52 -5.36
N LYS A 99 25.01 1.96 -4.98
CA LYS A 99 25.89 2.52 -3.94
C LYS A 99 26.34 3.94 -4.28
N ASN A 100 26.57 4.24 -5.55
CA ASN A 100 27.01 5.55 -6.03
C ASN A 100 25.89 6.39 -6.65
N ALA A 101 24.67 5.85 -6.75
CA ALA A 101 23.54 6.55 -7.34
C ALA A 101 23.03 7.69 -6.45
N THR A 102 22.32 8.66 -7.03
CA THR A 102 21.57 9.65 -6.23
C THR A 102 20.32 9.01 -5.62
N LYS A 103 19.72 9.65 -4.61
CA LYS A 103 18.40 9.25 -4.07
C LYS A 103 17.35 9.09 -5.18
N ASN A 104 17.32 10.03 -6.13
CA ASN A 104 16.40 9.97 -7.26
C ASN A 104 16.74 8.80 -8.19
N GLY A 105 18.03 8.55 -8.46
CA GLY A 105 18.46 7.40 -9.27
C GLY A 105 18.05 6.06 -8.66
N VAL A 106 18.15 5.89 -7.35
CA VAL A 106 17.63 4.70 -6.65
C VAL A 106 16.11 4.60 -6.81
N GLY A 107 15.38 5.70 -6.64
CA GLY A 107 13.93 5.73 -6.84
C GLY A 107 13.50 5.32 -8.26
N GLU A 108 14.19 5.81 -9.29
CA GLU A 108 13.92 5.43 -10.69
C GLU A 108 14.31 3.98 -10.97
N PHE A 109 15.42 3.49 -10.41
CA PHE A 109 15.78 2.07 -10.49
C PHE A 109 14.68 1.19 -9.90
N MET A 110 14.19 1.53 -8.71
CA MET A 110 13.11 0.77 -8.06
C MET A 110 11.85 0.73 -8.93
N LYS A 111 11.46 1.86 -9.54
CA LYS A 111 10.32 1.91 -10.48
C LYS A 111 10.55 1.02 -11.70
N LEU A 112 11.73 1.10 -12.32
CA LEU A 112 12.08 0.31 -13.51
C LEU A 112 11.99 -1.19 -13.24
N TYR A 113 12.43 -1.64 -12.06
CA TYR A 113 12.39 -3.05 -11.67
C TYR A 113 11.10 -3.48 -10.97
N GLY A 114 10.11 -2.59 -10.87
CA GLY A 114 8.82 -2.88 -10.23
C GLY A 114 8.92 -3.19 -8.74
N LEU A 115 9.90 -2.59 -8.06
CA LEU A 115 10.05 -2.64 -6.61
C LEU A 115 9.26 -1.49 -5.99
N GLY A 116 8.09 -1.81 -5.46
CA GLY A 116 7.24 -0.81 -4.83
C GLY A 116 6.11 -1.43 -4.04
N ILE A 117 5.15 -0.59 -3.69
CA ILE A 117 3.99 -1.03 -2.93
C ILE A 117 2.69 -0.42 -3.47
N ASP A 118 1.65 -1.24 -3.58
CA ASP A 118 0.30 -0.78 -3.92
C ASP A 118 -0.45 -0.29 -2.66
N CYS A 119 -1.63 0.29 -2.88
CA CYS A 119 -2.40 0.90 -1.80
C CYS A 119 -2.81 -0.08 -0.70
N SER A 120 -3.26 -1.27 -1.08
CA SER A 120 -3.74 -2.30 -0.15
C SER A 120 -2.61 -3.08 0.53
N GLY A 121 -1.51 -3.35 -0.18
CA GLY A 121 -0.30 -3.95 0.38
C GLY A 121 0.34 -3.02 1.40
N PHE A 122 0.31 -1.71 1.13
CA PHE A 122 0.77 -0.70 2.08
C PHE A 122 -0.06 -0.75 3.37
N VAL A 123 -1.38 -0.63 3.27
CA VAL A 123 -2.24 -0.67 4.47
C VAL A 123 -2.11 -1.99 5.22
N TYR A 124 -2.07 -3.12 4.50
CA TYR A 124 -1.87 -4.43 5.10
C TYR A 124 -0.56 -4.49 5.90
N ASN A 125 0.59 -4.15 5.30
CA ASN A 125 1.88 -4.22 5.98
C ASN A 125 2.00 -3.24 7.16
N LEU A 126 1.27 -2.11 7.14
CA LEU A 126 1.20 -1.21 8.29
C LEU A 126 0.47 -1.85 9.48
N LEU A 127 -0.69 -2.45 9.21
CA LEU A 127 -1.54 -3.05 10.24
C LEU A 127 -0.92 -4.35 10.74
N GLU A 128 -0.53 -5.26 9.85
CA GLU A 128 0.12 -6.53 10.17
C GLU A 128 1.32 -6.32 11.11
N TYR A 129 2.22 -5.39 10.76
CA TYR A 129 3.33 -5.03 11.64
C TYR A 129 2.88 -4.51 13.01
N ALA A 130 1.87 -3.64 13.06
CA ALA A 130 1.40 -3.06 14.32
C ALA A 130 0.76 -4.11 15.24
N PHE A 131 -0.08 -4.98 14.69
CA PHE A 131 -0.75 -6.06 15.42
C PHE A 131 0.24 -7.12 15.89
N HIS A 132 1.21 -7.53 15.05
CA HIS A 132 2.26 -8.46 15.50
C HIS A 132 3.12 -7.89 16.63
N LYS A 133 3.40 -6.57 16.62
CA LYS A 133 4.14 -5.91 17.72
C LYS A 133 3.35 -5.75 19.01
N THR A 134 2.05 -6.03 19.00
CA THR A 134 1.18 -6.05 20.18
C THR A 134 0.68 -7.45 20.52
N SER A 135 1.26 -8.50 19.92
CA SER A 135 0.87 -9.90 20.10
C SER A 135 -0.56 -10.24 19.65
N LEU A 136 -1.17 -9.37 18.83
CA LEU A 136 -2.53 -9.52 18.29
C LEU A 136 -2.54 -9.86 16.79
N GLY A 137 -1.43 -10.39 16.27
CA GLY A 137 -1.25 -10.67 14.84
C GLY A 137 -2.25 -11.70 14.31
N ASN A 138 -2.51 -12.76 15.07
CA ASN A 138 -3.42 -13.83 14.66
C ASN A 138 -4.87 -13.34 14.64
N GLU A 139 -5.27 -12.54 15.62
CA GLU A 139 -6.59 -11.93 15.72
C GLU A 139 -6.81 -10.95 14.57
N PHE A 140 -5.79 -10.17 14.21
CA PHE A 140 -5.83 -9.30 13.04
C PHE A 140 -6.09 -10.09 11.77
N GLU A 141 -5.28 -11.11 11.49
CA GLU A 141 -5.44 -11.95 10.29
C GLU A 141 -6.83 -12.60 10.21
N ALA A 142 -7.33 -13.11 11.35
CA ALA A 142 -8.65 -13.72 11.44
C ALA A 142 -9.81 -12.72 11.31
N SER A 143 -9.56 -11.43 11.59
CA SER A 143 -10.60 -10.39 11.50
C SER A 143 -10.88 -9.90 10.08
N LEU A 144 -10.01 -10.24 9.14
CA LEU A 144 -10.06 -9.77 7.76
C LEU A 144 -10.98 -10.66 6.88
N ASP A 145 -11.59 -10.05 5.85
CA ASP A 145 -12.59 -10.71 4.99
C ASP A 145 -11.92 -11.43 3.81
N TRP A 146 -11.19 -12.50 4.12
CA TRP A 146 -10.52 -13.32 3.12
C TRP A 146 -11.54 -14.12 2.29
N ARG A 147 -11.40 -14.08 0.96
CA ARG A 147 -12.25 -14.88 0.05
C ARG A 147 -11.86 -16.36 0.01
N ASP A 148 -10.64 -16.68 0.41
CA ASP A 148 -10.05 -18.01 0.39
C ASP A 148 -9.07 -18.10 1.57
N GLU A 149 -9.42 -18.90 2.56
CA GLU A 149 -8.61 -19.10 3.78
C GLU A 149 -7.24 -19.71 3.47
N LYS A 150 -7.07 -20.37 2.32
CA LYS A 150 -5.76 -20.88 1.88
C LYS A 150 -4.88 -19.79 1.25
N LYS A 151 -5.44 -18.60 1.00
CA LYS A 151 -4.78 -17.45 0.37
C LYS A 151 -4.85 -16.23 1.29
N MET A 152 -4.42 -16.42 2.53
CA MET A 152 -4.22 -15.34 3.49
C MET A 152 -2.82 -14.73 3.34
N GLY A 153 -2.68 -13.45 3.69
CA GLY A 153 -1.40 -12.74 3.68
C GLY A 153 -1.27 -11.61 2.65
N ALA A 154 -0.18 -10.84 2.77
CA ALA A 154 0.08 -9.64 1.98
C ALA A 154 -0.11 -9.81 0.47
N ASN A 155 0.34 -10.95 -0.09
CA ASN A 155 0.27 -11.23 -1.53
C ASN A 155 -1.17 -11.28 -2.07
N TYR A 156 -2.14 -11.57 -1.22
CA TYR A 156 -3.55 -11.71 -1.56
C TYR A 156 -4.42 -10.59 -0.99
N ALA A 157 -3.84 -9.72 -0.16
CA ALA A 157 -4.52 -8.59 0.45
C ALA A 157 -4.90 -7.54 -0.61
N GLY A 158 -6.15 -7.54 -1.05
CA GLY A 158 -6.76 -6.47 -1.83
C GLY A 158 -7.61 -5.54 -0.96
N THR A 159 -8.10 -4.43 -1.54
CA THR A 159 -9.02 -3.50 -0.85
C THR A 159 -10.26 -4.21 -0.29
N PHE A 160 -10.75 -5.24 -0.99
CA PHE A 160 -11.93 -6.02 -0.60
C PHE A 160 -11.78 -6.71 0.77
N VAL A 161 -10.55 -7.11 1.14
CA VAL A 161 -10.26 -7.80 2.41
C VAL A 161 -10.61 -6.92 3.61
N PHE A 162 -10.55 -5.61 3.42
CA PHE A 162 -10.83 -4.64 4.47
C PHE A 162 -12.26 -4.07 4.40
N ALA A 163 -12.82 -3.90 3.20
CA ALA A 163 -14.05 -3.14 3.00
C ALA A 163 -15.36 -3.93 3.19
N GLY A 164 -15.28 -5.25 3.38
CA GLY A 164 -16.43 -6.14 3.62
C GLY A 164 -16.76 -6.29 5.10
N LYS A 165 -16.91 -7.55 5.55
CA LYS A 165 -17.31 -7.91 6.92
C LYS A 165 -16.28 -7.51 7.98
N ALA A 166 -15.03 -7.25 7.58
CA ALA A 166 -13.93 -6.86 8.46
C ALA A 166 -14.09 -5.46 9.07
N SER A 167 -14.91 -4.59 8.49
CA SER A 167 -15.05 -3.20 8.95
C SER A 167 -16.48 -2.66 8.83
N ASN A 168 -16.78 -1.63 9.61
CA ASN A 168 -18.04 -0.91 9.58
C ASN A 168 -17.84 0.49 8.95
N PRO A 169 -18.75 0.98 8.09
CA PRO A 169 -18.74 2.38 7.67
C PRO A 169 -18.88 3.32 8.88
N ILE A 170 -18.15 4.42 8.85
CA ILE A 170 -18.27 5.51 9.83
C ILE A 170 -18.40 6.85 9.12
N THR A 171 -18.86 7.88 9.84
CA THR A 171 -18.85 9.24 9.29
C THR A 171 -17.45 9.85 9.41
N VAL A 172 -17.11 10.75 8.49
CA VAL A 172 -15.75 11.29 8.41
C VAL A 172 -15.34 12.14 9.62
N ASP A 173 -16.31 12.70 10.34
CA ASP A 173 -16.12 13.42 11.61
C ASP A 173 -15.78 12.50 12.79
N GLN A 174 -16.02 11.19 12.65
CA GLN A 174 -15.62 10.17 13.63
C GLN A 174 -14.24 9.58 13.35
N ALA A 175 -13.57 10.02 12.28
CA ALA A 175 -12.30 9.46 11.85
C ALA A 175 -11.23 9.61 12.94
N ARG A 176 -10.60 8.49 13.30
CA ARG A 176 -9.53 8.37 14.28
C ARG A 176 -8.36 7.57 13.70
N PRO A 177 -7.23 7.46 14.42
CA PRO A 177 -6.12 6.63 13.95
C PRO A 177 -6.55 5.19 13.72
N LEU A 178 -5.96 4.57 12.69
CA LEU A 178 -6.24 3.23 12.17
C LEU A 178 -7.59 3.06 11.44
N ASP A 179 -8.41 4.11 11.35
CA ASP A 179 -9.55 4.09 10.44
C ASP A 179 -9.07 4.10 8.98
N LEU A 180 -9.81 3.40 8.14
CA LEU A 180 -9.53 3.19 6.73
C LEU A 180 -10.36 4.13 5.89
N VAL A 181 -9.82 4.50 4.74
CA VAL A 181 -10.52 5.33 3.78
C VAL A 181 -10.35 4.78 2.38
N PHE A 182 -11.44 4.76 1.64
CA PHE A 182 -11.52 4.11 0.34
C PHE A 182 -12.07 5.04 -0.72
N ILE A 183 -11.64 4.81 -1.96
CA ILE A 183 -12.30 5.34 -3.16
C ILE A 183 -13.12 4.22 -3.77
N LYS A 184 -14.42 4.42 -3.89
CA LYS A 184 -15.36 3.44 -4.46
C LYS A 184 -15.68 3.77 -5.92
N ASP A 185 -15.88 2.74 -6.72
CA ASP A 185 -16.57 2.84 -7.99
C ASP A 185 -17.67 1.77 -8.02
N LYS A 186 -18.92 2.23 -7.99
CA LYS A 186 -20.10 1.38 -7.80
C LYS A 186 -19.94 0.47 -6.57
N SER A 187 -19.86 -0.83 -6.76
CA SER A 187 -19.70 -1.85 -5.72
C SER A 187 -18.25 -2.24 -5.43
N LYS A 188 -17.27 -1.62 -6.10
CA LYS A 188 -15.84 -1.95 -5.96
C LYS A 188 -15.09 -0.86 -5.21
N HIS A 189 -14.13 -1.23 -4.38
CA HIS A 189 -13.17 -0.32 -3.77
C HIS A 189 -11.88 -0.32 -4.58
N LEU A 190 -11.61 0.78 -5.30
CA LEU A 190 -10.50 0.88 -6.24
C LEU A 190 -9.17 1.26 -5.57
N HIS A 191 -9.24 1.99 -4.46
CA HIS A 191 -8.08 2.50 -3.76
C HIS A 191 -8.36 2.58 -2.26
N MET A 192 -7.30 2.55 -1.45
CA MET A 192 -7.40 2.74 -0.01
C MET A 192 -6.21 3.47 0.61
N GLY A 193 -6.45 4.03 1.78
CA GLY A 193 -5.46 4.57 2.69
C GLY A 193 -5.88 4.34 4.14
N ILE A 194 -5.05 4.80 5.06
CA ILE A 194 -5.25 4.67 6.50
C ILE A 194 -4.98 6.00 7.19
N PHE A 195 -5.78 6.33 8.19
CA PHE A 195 -5.53 7.46 9.06
C PHE A 195 -4.51 7.08 10.13
N LEU A 196 -3.48 7.90 10.33
CA LEU A 196 -2.45 7.72 11.35
C LEU A 196 -2.23 9.03 12.10
N PHE A 197 -2.03 8.97 13.40
CA PHE A 197 -1.67 10.14 14.20
C PHE A 197 -0.17 10.30 14.30
N PHE A 198 0.36 11.43 13.81
CA PHE A 198 1.76 11.80 13.94
C PHE A 198 1.88 12.95 14.94
N ASP A 199 2.70 12.81 15.98
CA ASP A 199 2.77 13.75 17.12
C ASP A 199 2.82 15.24 16.74
N ARG A 200 3.55 15.60 15.67
CA ARG A 200 3.69 17.00 15.22
C ARG A 200 2.68 17.43 14.14
N LEU A 201 2.03 16.49 13.48
CA LEU A 201 1.16 16.76 12.32
C LEU A 201 -0.33 16.49 12.62
N GLY A 202 -0.62 15.86 13.76
CA GLY A 202 -1.96 15.38 14.09
C GLY A 202 -2.37 14.19 13.22
N LEU A 203 -3.68 14.09 12.96
CA LEU A 203 -4.24 13.03 12.13
C LEU A 203 -3.86 13.26 10.66
N CYS A 204 -3.28 12.25 10.04
CA CYS A 204 -2.83 12.28 8.66
C CYS A 204 -3.41 11.09 7.90
N LEU A 205 -3.71 11.30 6.62
CA LEU A 205 -3.94 10.23 5.67
C LEU A 205 -2.61 9.71 5.13
N ALA A 206 -2.30 8.44 5.37
CA ALA A 206 -1.20 7.72 4.76
C ALA A 206 -1.71 6.77 3.67
N GLN A 207 -1.06 6.75 2.52
CA GLN A 207 -1.43 5.91 1.38
C GLN A 207 -0.25 5.69 0.43
N SER A 208 -0.31 4.64 -0.39
CA SER A 208 0.56 4.50 -1.58
C SER A 208 -0.26 4.76 -2.83
N SER A 209 0.11 5.75 -3.65
CA SER A 209 -0.72 6.19 -4.77
C SER A 209 0.06 6.50 -6.05
N LEU A 210 -0.52 6.13 -7.19
CA LEU A 210 -0.01 6.47 -8.52
C LEU A 210 -0.21 7.95 -8.87
N VAL A 211 -1.23 8.61 -8.30
CA VAL A 211 -1.66 9.95 -8.75
C VAL A 211 -0.89 11.10 -8.09
N THR A 212 0.31 10.84 -7.58
CA THR A 212 1.18 11.83 -6.96
C THR A 212 2.52 11.87 -7.67
N ILE A 213 3.23 13.00 -7.58
CA ILE A 213 4.60 13.15 -8.06
C ILE A 213 5.50 13.50 -6.85
N PRO A 214 6.48 12.65 -6.51
CA PRO A 214 6.68 11.29 -7.03
C PRO A 214 5.53 10.35 -6.63
N SER A 215 5.26 9.33 -7.45
CA SER A 215 4.27 8.30 -7.12
C SER A 215 4.79 7.39 -6.00
N GLY A 216 3.91 6.90 -5.14
CA GLY A 216 4.27 6.02 -4.03
C GLY A 216 3.66 6.43 -2.71
N VAL A 217 4.39 6.11 -1.65
CA VAL A 217 3.95 6.32 -0.27
C VAL A 217 3.97 7.80 0.06
N THR A 218 2.83 8.30 0.54
CA THR A 218 2.64 9.68 0.95
C THR A 218 1.93 9.73 2.30
N ARG A 219 2.15 10.82 3.03
CA ARG A 219 1.35 11.20 4.19
C ARG A 219 0.90 12.64 4.03
N THR A 220 -0.35 12.92 4.36
CA THR A 220 -0.92 14.27 4.21
C THR A 220 -1.82 14.58 5.39
N SER A 221 -1.80 15.83 5.86
CA SER A 221 -2.62 16.24 7.01
C SER A 221 -4.09 16.03 6.73
N PHE A 222 -4.87 15.65 7.74
CA PHE A 222 -6.31 15.53 7.66
C PHE A 222 -6.96 16.26 8.83
N ARG A 223 -8.06 16.95 8.56
CA ARG A 223 -8.90 17.58 9.57
C ARG A 223 -10.33 17.67 9.10
N VAL A 224 -11.25 17.83 10.03
CA VAL A 224 -12.66 18.07 9.73
C VAL A 224 -13.01 19.52 10.09
N ARG A 225 -13.63 20.23 9.16
CA ARG A 225 -14.12 21.61 9.34
C ARG A 225 -15.58 21.67 8.90
N ASN A 226 -16.47 22.08 9.81
CA ASN A 226 -17.91 22.15 9.52
C ASN A 226 -18.48 20.85 8.94
N LYS A 227 -18.13 19.70 9.55
CA LYS A 227 -18.50 18.34 9.10
C LYS A 227 -18.01 17.96 7.69
N LYS A 228 -17.08 18.73 7.11
CA LYS A 228 -16.45 18.42 5.82
C LYS A 228 -14.99 18.06 6.03
N PRO A 229 -14.49 17.01 5.35
CA PRO A 229 -13.08 16.67 5.43
C PRO A 229 -12.24 17.69 4.65
N VAL A 230 -11.06 17.96 5.17
CA VAL A 230 -10.03 18.76 4.51
C VAL A 230 -8.77 17.92 4.50
N PHE A 231 -8.35 17.53 3.31
CA PHE A 231 -7.14 16.76 3.07
C PHE A 231 -6.02 17.71 2.63
N GLY A 232 -4.83 17.53 3.18
CA GLY A 232 -3.60 18.15 2.68
C GLY A 232 -3.14 17.52 1.36
N PHE A 233 -3.76 16.41 0.96
CA PHE A 233 -3.47 15.71 -0.29
C PHE A 233 -3.79 16.56 -1.50
N ARG A 234 -2.88 16.59 -2.46
CA ARG A 234 -3.00 17.30 -3.74
C ARG A 234 -2.54 16.34 -4.83
N PRO A 235 -3.46 15.62 -5.50
CA PRO A 235 -3.08 14.73 -6.58
C PRO A 235 -2.54 15.53 -7.75
N SER A 236 -1.52 14.98 -8.42
CA SER A 236 -1.01 15.51 -9.68
C SER A 236 -1.95 15.20 -10.84
N ILE A 237 -2.73 14.11 -10.74
CA ILE A 237 -3.69 13.67 -11.76
C ILE A 237 -5.00 13.23 -11.08
N GLY A 238 -6.15 13.55 -11.67
CA GLY A 238 -7.45 13.13 -11.15
C GLY A 238 -8.10 14.10 -10.16
N SER A 239 -8.99 13.61 -9.32
CA SER A 239 -9.83 14.45 -8.44
C SER A 239 -9.30 14.54 -7.01
N MET A 240 -9.41 15.73 -6.43
CA MET A 240 -9.27 16.01 -5.01
C MET A 240 -10.14 15.10 -4.14
N TRP A 241 -9.63 14.64 -3.00
CA TRP A 241 -10.36 13.76 -2.09
C TRP A 241 -11.63 14.41 -1.52
N GLU A 242 -11.61 15.72 -1.29
CA GLU A 242 -12.79 16.50 -0.90
C GLU A 242 -13.90 16.42 -1.95
N ARG A 243 -13.52 16.46 -3.24
CA ARG A 243 -14.48 16.33 -4.35
C ARG A 243 -15.03 14.90 -4.44
N LEU A 244 -14.19 13.90 -4.19
CA LEU A 244 -14.63 12.49 -4.13
C LEU A 244 -15.62 12.27 -2.97
N TYR A 245 -15.36 12.89 -1.82
CA TYR A 245 -16.29 12.86 -0.68
C TYR A 245 -17.64 13.51 -1.01
N GLN A 246 -17.64 14.71 -1.62
CA GLN A 246 -18.87 15.39 -2.04
C GLN A 246 -19.71 14.56 -3.04
N LYS A 247 -19.06 13.73 -3.85
CA LYS A 247 -19.72 12.83 -4.81
C LYS A 247 -20.17 11.50 -4.21
N GLY A 248 -19.97 11.26 -2.90
CA GLY A 248 -20.26 9.97 -2.26
C GLY A 248 -19.34 8.81 -2.68
N ILE A 249 -18.22 9.14 -3.34
CA ILE A 249 -17.23 8.17 -3.85
C ILE A 249 -16.25 7.77 -2.74
N LEU A 250 -15.96 8.67 -1.81
CA LEU A 250 -15.09 8.40 -0.68
C LEU A 250 -15.88 7.79 0.47
N GLU A 251 -15.36 6.70 1.05
CA GLU A 251 -15.95 6.01 2.20
C GLU A 251 -14.91 5.85 3.30
N VAL A 252 -15.28 6.14 4.55
CA VAL A 252 -14.44 5.89 5.73
C VAL A 252 -15.01 4.69 6.48
N ARG A 253 -14.14 3.80 6.93
CA ARG A 253 -14.52 2.58 7.65
C ARG A 253 -13.59 2.33 8.83
N ARG A 254 -14.11 1.66 9.86
CA ARG A 254 -13.35 1.21 11.03
C ARG A 254 -13.30 -0.30 11.06
N LEU A 255 -12.10 -0.89 11.22
CA LEU A 255 -11.99 -2.33 11.40
C LEU A 255 -12.68 -2.75 12.69
N LYS A 256 -13.46 -3.84 12.65
CA LYS A 256 -14.20 -4.32 13.83
C LYS A 256 -13.28 -4.73 14.97
N ILE A 257 -12.09 -5.22 14.65
CA ILE A 257 -11.08 -5.54 15.67
C ILE A 257 -10.59 -4.29 16.40
N VAL A 258 -10.65 -3.09 15.81
CA VAL A 258 -10.20 -1.86 16.49
C VAL A 258 -11.35 -1.02 17.07
N ASP A 259 -12.58 -1.52 17.00
CA ASP A 259 -13.77 -0.84 17.55
C ASP A 259 -13.95 -1.16 19.03
#